data_AF-A0A7S3J0A2-F1
#
_entry.id   AF-A0A7S3J0A2-F1
#
_cell.length_a   1.000
_cell.length_b   1.000
_cell.length_c   1.000
_cell.angle_alpha   90.00
_cell.angle_beta   90.00
_cell.angle_gamma   90.00
#
_symmetry.space_group_name_H-M   'P 1'
#
loop_
_entity.id
_entity.type
_entity.pdbx_description
1 polymer ?
#
loop_
_entity_poly.entity_id
_entity_poly.type
_entity_poly.pdbx_seq_one_letter_code
_entity_poly.pdbx_strand_id
1 'polypeptide(L)'
;MFIDNCIKNDRKNIQSLTRCDEYELHRVRHDSIYGVSYFFINKMEEDLSVKLDVTKSENCYFSPTGGVFECPIGPGVMRYLCSAIADPEEKQLVFKYKLEVRNPNGKIVKPHYSYKYEDSSQEAENDERSDSDGPQDESYDEDVSS
;
A
#
# COMPACT_ATOMS: atom_id res chain seq x y z
N MET A 1 -2.92 22.88 -0.90
CA MET A 1 -4.11 22.44 -0.15
C MET A 1 -4.75 21.14 -0.68
N PHE A 2 -4.24 20.52 -1.77
CA PHE A 2 -4.77 19.24 -2.30
C PHE A 2 -4.16 17.98 -1.66
N ILE A 3 -2.92 18.06 -1.19
CA ILE A 3 -2.13 16.92 -0.65
C ILE A 3 -2.76 16.35 0.64
N ASP A 4 -3.28 17.21 1.51
CA ASP A 4 -3.89 16.79 2.78
C ASP A 4 -5.20 16.02 2.58
N ASN A 5 -6.00 16.35 1.56
CA ASN A 5 -7.32 15.72 1.38
C ASN A 5 -7.22 14.32 0.74
N CYS A 6 -6.27 14.08 -0.17
CA CYS A 6 -6.04 12.74 -0.70
C CYS A 6 -5.42 11.80 0.36
N ILE A 7 -4.52 12.31 1.20
CA ILE A 7 -3.88 11.52 2.26
C ILE A 7 -4.83 11.25 3.44
N LYS A 8 -5.74 12.18 3.77
CA LYS A 8 -6.63 12.04 4.94
C LYS A 8 -7.74 11.00 4.74
N ASN A 9 -8.28 10.82 3.54
CA ASN A 9 -9.39 9.89 3.31
C ASN A 9 -8.95 8.41 3.20
N ASP A 10 -7.68 8.15 2.88
CA ASP A 10 -7.16 6.79 2.63
C ASP A 10 -6.01 6.37 3.57
N ARG A 11 -5.87 7.00 4.75
CA ARG A 11 -4.76 6.70 5.69
C ARG A 11 -4.60 5.21 6.04
N LYS A 12 -5.68 4.44 6.02
CA LYS A 12 -5.65 2.98 6.27
C LYS A 12 -5.06 2.17 5.11
N ASN A 13 -5.10 2.73 3.90
CA ASN A 13 -4.74 2.07 2.65
C ASN A 13 -3.37 2.52 2.11
N ILE A 14 -2.80 3.59 2.67
CA ILE A 14 -1.48 4.13 2.29
C ILE A 14 -0.39 3.41 3.08
N GLN A 15 0.56 2.82 2.37
CA GLN A 15 1.77 2.25 2.93
C GLN A 15 3.01 2.95 2.35
N SER A 16 3.88 3.44 3.23
CA SER A 16 5.19 3.96 2.82
C SER A 16 6.11 2.78 2.48
N LEU A 17 6.64 2.79 1.26
CA LEU A 17 7.55 1.75 0.76
C LEU A 17 9.01 2.14 0.91
N THR A 18 9.30 3.41 0.63
CA THR A 18 10.63 3.99 0.73
C THR A 18 10.50 5.40 1.28
N ARG A 19 11.29 5.72 2.30
CA ARG A 19 11.38 7.07 2.86
C ARG A 19 12.83 7.39 3.17
N CYS A 20 13.31 8.50 2.62
CA CYS A 20 14.55 9.14 3.05
C CYS A 20 14.29 10.65 3.20
N ASP A 21 15.35 11.39 3.51
CA ASP A 21 15.28 12.84 3.68
C ASP A 21 14.99 13.56 2.35
N GLU A 22 15.35 12.93 1.23
CA GLU A 22 15.27 13.49 -0.11
C GLU A 22 13.93 13.19 -0.80
N TYR A 23 13.30 12.05 -0.52
CA TYR A 23 12.02 11.67 -1.14
C TYR A 23 11.21 10.64 -0.36
N GLU A 24 9.97 10.43 -0.80
CA GLU A 24 9.11 9.32 -0.38
C GLU A 24 8.43 8.63 -1.58
N LEU A 25 8.38 7.30 -1.53
CA LEU A 25 7.52 6.48 -2.38
C LEU A 25 6.47 5.80 -1.50
N HIS A 26 5.22 5.93 -1.91
CA HIS A 26 4.07 5.35 -1.24
C HIS A 26 3.26 4.48 -2.20
N ARG A 27 2.58 3.50 -1.61
CA ARG A 27 1.62 2.62 -2.26
C ARG A 27 0.25 2.79 -1.63
N VAL A 28 -0.80 2.81 -2.44
CA VAL A 28 -2.20 2.79 -2.00
C VAL A 28 -2.86 1.51 -2.48
N ARG A 29 -3.50 0.76 -1.59
CA ARG A 29 -4.36 -0.37 -1.94
C ARG A 29 -5.78 0.13 -2.23
N HIS A 30 -6.37 -0.34 -3.32
CA HIS A 30 -7.75 -0.04 -3.70
C HIS A 30 -8.58 -1.33 -3.68
N ASP A 31 -9.27 -1.58 -2.57
CA ASP A 31 -10.03 -2.82 -2.36
C ASP A 31 -11.21 -2.97 -3.34
N SER A 32 -11.82 -1.85 -3.76
CA SER A 32 -12.98 -1.86 -4.67
C SER A 32 -12.66 -2.31 -6.09
N ILE A 33 -11.41 -2.25 -6.50
CA ILE A 33 -10.95 -2.58 -7.86
C ILE A 33 -9.82 -3.62 -7.88
N TYR A 34 -9.54 -4.24 -6.72
CA TYR A 34 -8.41 -5.13 -6.48
C TYR A 34 -7.12 -4.64 -7.18
N GLY A 35 -6.72 -3.43 -6.80
CA GLY A 35 -5.60 -2.73 -7.43
C GLY A 35 -4.70 -1.99 -6.45
N VAL A 36 -3.55 -1.56 -6.94
CA VAL A 36 -2.55 -0.77 -6.19
C VAL A 36 -2.09 0.42 -7.01
N SER A 37 -1.85 1.56 -6.35
CA SER A 37 -1.34 2.78 -6.98
C SER A 37 -0.05 3.24 -6.32
N TYR A 38 0.86 3.83 -7.10
CA TYR A 38 2.14 4.36 -6.64
C TYR A 38 2.18 5.87 -6.80
N PHE A 39 2.55 6.57 -5.73
CA PHE A 39 2.83 8.00 -5.79
C PHE A 39 4.14 8.34 -5.10
N PHE A 40 4.78 9.39 -5.61
CA PHE A 40 6.11 9.83 -5.22
C PHE A 40 6.06 11.28 -4.76
N ILE A 41 6.81 11.61 -3.71
CA ILE A 41 6.97 12.97 -3.19
C ILE A 41 8.44 13.33 -3.20
N ASN A 42 8.79 14.40 -3.93
CA ASN A 42 10.12 14.99 -3.89
C ASN A 42 10.22 15.99 -2.72
N LYS A 43 11.18 15.79 -1.82
CA LYS A 43 11.45 16.68 -0.67
C LYS A 43 12.70 17.55 -0.86
N MET A 44 13.43 17.36 -1.95
CA MET A 44 14.59 18.18 -2.28
C MET A 44 14.16 19.52 -2.88
N GLU A 45 15.10 20.47 -2.89
CA GLU A 45 14.96 21.76 -3.56
C GLU A 45 15.30 21.70 -5.06
N GLU A 46 15.62 20.50 -5.58
CA GLU A 46 15.98 20.27 -6.98
C GLU A 46 15.09 19.19 -7.63
N ASP A 47 15.03 19.21 -8.96
CA ASP A 47 14.30 18.20 -9.74
C ASP A 47 14.95 16.82 -9.60
N LEU A 48 14.12 15.80 -9.38
CA LEU A 48 14.55 14.41 -9.35
C LEU A 48 14.14 13.69 -10.63
N SER A 49 15.03 12.89 -11.20
CA SER A 49 14.68 11.90 -12.21
C SER A 49 14.32 10.60 -11.52
N VAL A 50 13.07 10.16 -11.68
CA VAL A 50 12.55 8.94 -11.06
C VAL A 50 12.26 7.89 -12.12
N LYS A 51 12.78 6.69 -11.88
CA LYS A 51 12.48 5.48 -12.63
C LYS A 51 11.90 4.42 -11.71
N LEU A 52 10.66 4.01 -11.97
CA LEU A 52 9.99 2.91 -11.29
C LEU A 52 9.76 1.77 -12.28
N ASP A 53 10.41 0.64 -12.05
CA ASP A 53 10.28 -0.57 -12.84
C ASP A 53 9.54 -1.64 -12.02
N VAL A 54 8.39 -2.07 -12.52
CA VAL A 54 7.47 -3.03 -11.91
C VAL A 54 7.26 -4.27 -12.77
N THR A 55 8.08 -4.44 -13.82
CA THR A 55 7.98 -5.53 -14.81
C THR A 55 8.19 -6.92 -14.24
N LYS A 56 8.69 -7.03 -13.00
CA LYS A 56 8.86 -8.30 -12.27
C LYS A 56 7.64 -8.67 -11.42
N SER A 57 6.62 -7.83 -11.40
CA SER A 57 5.34 -8.18 -10.78
C SER A 57 4.63 -9.24 -11.62
N GLU A 58 3.84 -10.06 -10.95
CA GLU A 58 3.12 -11.18 -11.53
C GLU A 58 1.62 -10.96 -11.32
N ASN A 59 0.80 -11.55 -12.21
CA ASN A 59 -0.66 -11.56 -12.11
C ASN A 59 -1.30 -10.17 -12.09
N CYS A 60 -0.74 -9.21 -12.84
CA CYS A 60 -1.25 -7.85 -12.85
C CYS A 60 -1.08 -7.12 -14.18
N TYR A 61 -2.02 -6.22 -14.47
CA TYR A 61 -1.97 -5.27 -15.58
C TYR A 61 -1.63 -3.87 -15.08
N PHE A 62 -0.79 -3.15 -15.83
CA PHE A 62 -0.29 -1.85 -15.44
C PHE A 62 -0.85 -0.71 -16.28
N SER A 63 -1.10 0.44 -15.63
CA SER A 63 -1.41 1.72 -16.28
C SER A 63 -0.50 2.83 -15.73
N PRO A 64 0.30 3.52 -16.59
CA PRO A 64 0.45 3.29 -18.03
C PRO A 64 1.02 1.89 -18.38
N THR A 65 0.77 1.42 -19.60
CA THR A 65 1.18 0.09 -20.06
C THR A 65 2.70 -0.01 -20.18
N GLY A 66 3.29 -1.15 -19.77
CA GLY A 66 4.70 -1.46 -19.98
C GLY A 66 5.54 -1.61 -18.70
N GLY A 67 5.01 -1.22 -17.53
CA GLY A 67 5.63 -1.51 -16.24
C GLY A 67 6.98 -0.82 -15.99
N VAL A 68 7.40 0.12 -16.83
CA VAL A 68 8.56 0.98 -16.59
C VAL A 68 8.13 2.43 -16.73
N PHE A 69 8.33 3.21 -15.67
CA PHE A 69 7.84 4.58 -15.56
C PHE A 69 9.02 5.50 -15.28
N GLU A 70 9.24 6.46 -16.18
CA GLU A 70 10.34 7.43 -16.07
C GLU A 70 9.78 8.85 -16.18
N CYS A 71 10.03 9.68 -15.17
CA CYS A 71 9.65 11.09 -15.24
C CYS A 71 10.52 11.98 -14.34
N PRO A 72 10.70 13.27 -14.72
CA PRO A 72 11.20 14.28 -13.81
C PRO A 72 10.10 14.69 -12.81
N ILE A 73 10.47 14.91 -11.54
CA ILE A 73 9.58 15.33 -10.46
C ILE A 73 10.22 16.51 -9.73
N GLY A 74 9.60 17.68 -9.82
CA GLY A 74 10.12 18.89 -9.19
C GLY A 74 9.90 18.98 -7.67
N PRO A 75 10.48 19.98 -7.00
CA PRO A 75 10.41 20.18 -5.54
C PRO A 75 8.98 20.23 -5.00
N GLY A 76 8.71 19.48 -3.93
CA GLY A 76 7.40 19.46 -3.26
C GLY A 76 6.27 18.85 -4.10
N VAL A 77 6.56 18.32 -5.29
CA VAL A 77 5.56 17.73 -6.18
C VAL A 77 5.26 16.30 -5.72
N MET A 78 3.96 16.03 -5.52
CA MET A 78 3.42 14.69 -5.44
C MET A 78 3.01 14.23 -6.85
N ARG A 79 3.60 13.14 -7.34
CA ARG A 79 3.34 12.61 -8.67
C ARG A 79 2.83 11.17 -8.60
N TYR A 80 1.73 10.90 -9.29
CA TYR A 80 1.29 9.55 -9.57
C TYR A 80 2.18 8.93 -10.65
N LEU A 81 2.71 7.74 -10.36
CA LEU A 81 3.61 7.02 -11.27
C LEU A 81 2.84 5.98 -12.09
N CYS A 82 2.11 5.10 -11.41
CA CYS A 82 1.37 4.01 -12.04
C CYS A 82 0.37 3.33 -11.09
N SER A 83 -0.50 2.51 -11.66
CA SER A 83 -1.34 1.54 -10.96
C SER A 83 -1.15 0.15 -11.53
N ALA A 84 -1.40 -0.85 -10.70
CA ALA A 84 -1.58 -2.23 -11.11
C ALA A 84 -2.96 -2.71 -10.68
N ILE A 85 -3.61 -3.50 -11.52
CA ILE A 85 -4.85 -4.22 -11.21
C ILE A 85 -4.60 -5.71 -11.38
N ALA A 86 -5.25 -6.54 -10.57
CA ALA A 86 -5.07 -7.98 -10.70
C ALA A 86 -5.59 -8.51 -12.03
N ASP A 87 -4.96 -9.59 -12.47
CA ASP A 87 -5.55 -10.41 -13.52
C ASP A 87 -6.85 -11.03 -13.00
N PRO A 88 -7.98 -10.87 -13.70
CA PRO A 88 -9.25 -11.48 -13.30
C PRO A 88 -9.21 -13.01 -13.15
N GLU A 89 -8.24 -13.70 -13.76
CA GLU A 89 -8.05 -15.15 -13.62
C GLU A 89 -7.26 -15.54 -12.35
N GLU A 90 -6.51 -14.61 -11.76
CA GLU A 90 -5.56 -14.88 -10.67
C GLU A 90 -5.98 -14.18 -9.37
N LYS A 91 -6.09 -14.94 -8.27
CA LYS A 91 -6.58 -14.40 -6.99
C LYS A 91 -5.51 -13.66 -6.18
N GLN A 92 -4.24 -13.74 -6.53
CA GLN A 92 -3.15 -13.14 -5.75
C GLN A 92 -2.29 -12.20 -6.60
N LEU A 93 -2.23 -10.94 -6.17
CA LEU A 93 -1.31 -9.94 -6.68
C LEU A 93 0.07 -10.12 -6.04
N VAL A 94 1.10 -10.37 -6.86
CA VAL A 94 2.49 -10.33 -6.41
C VAL A 94 3.18 -9.12 -7.01
N PHE A 95 3.37 -8.10 -6.18
CA PHE A 95 3.98 -6.86 -6.64
C PHE A 95 5.49 -6.84 -6.38
N LYS A 96 6.26 -6.57 -7.42
CA LYS A 96 7.71 -6.35 -7.33
C LYS A 96 8.07 -5.05 -8.02
N TYR A 97 8.87 -4.23 -7.35
CA TYR A 97 9.40 -3.00 -7.94
C TYR A 97 10.89 -2.86 -7.75
N LYS A 98 11.46 -2.05 -8.65
CA LYS A 98 12.80 -1.51 -8.59
C LYS A 98 12.67 0.00 -8.77
N LEU A 99 13.13 0.74 -7.76
CA LEU A 99 13.14 2.20 -7.76
C LEU A 99 14.58 2.68 -8.03
N GLU A 100 14.71 3.65 -8.92
CA GLU A 100 15.93 4.42 -9.12
C GLU A 100 15.59 5.90 -9.14
N VAL A 101 16.29 6.67 -8.29
CA VAL A 101 16.11 8.12 -8.18
C VAL A 101 17.47 8.77 -8.39
N ARG A 102 17.54 9.74 -9.30
CA ARG A 102 18.75 10.51 -9.60
C ARG A 102 18.50 12.00 -9.41
N ASN A 103 19.50 12.72 -8.93
CA ASN A 103 19.49 14.18 -8.90
C ASN A 103 19.83 14.76 -10.29
N PRO A 104 19.78 16.08 -10.49
CA PRO A 104 20.12 16.72 -11.77
C PRO A 104 21.55 16.42 -12.25
N ASN A 105 22.46 16.11 -11.31
CA ASN A 105 23.84 15.72 -11.62
C ASN A 105 23.96 14.25 -12.05
N GLY A 106 22.85 13.52 -12.18
CA GLY A 106 22.81 12.11 -12.56
C GLY A 106 23.25 11.15 -11.44
N LYS A 107 23.54 11.67 -10.24
CA LYS A 107 23.95 10.86 -9.09
C LYS A 107 22.73 10.20 -8.47
N ILE A 108 22.86 8.92 -8.13
CA ILE A 108 21.80 8.18 -7.42
C ILE A 108 21.62 8.76 -6.02
N VAL A 109 20.37 9.14 -5.75
CA VAL A 109 19.80 9.64 -4.50
C VAL A 109 19.15 8.41 -3.86
N LYS A 110 19.80 7.77 -2.89
CA LYS A 110 19.50 6.35 -2.51
C LYS A 110 18.11 6.19 -1.88
N PRO A 111 17.43 5.00 -1.93
CA PRO A 111 17.98 3.66 -2.21
C PRO A 111 17.63 2.92 -3.53
N HIS A 112 18.35 1.81 -3.72
CA HIS A 112 18.13 0.72 -4.69
C HIS A 112 17.76 -0.56 -3.92
N TYR A 113 16.52 -1.04 -4.01
CA TYR A 113 16.09 -2.34 -3.47
C TYR A 113 15.01 -2.97 -4.36
N SER A 114 14.94 -4.30 -4.34
CA SER A 114 13.85 -5.10 -4.90
C SER A 114 13.09 -5.76 -3.73
N TYR A 115 11.81 -5.42 -3.54
CA TYR A 115 10.95 -6.09 -2.56
C TYR A 115 9.96 -7.02 -3.27
N LYS A 116 9.72 -8.20 -2.66
CA LYS A 116 8.63 -9.11 -3.00
C LYS A 116 7.55 -8.92 -1.94
N TYR A 117 6.37 -8.44 -2.33
CA TYR A 117 5.21 -8.43 -1.44
C TYR A 117 4.27 -9.56 -1.86
N GLU A 118 4.02 -10.48 -0.94
CA GLU A 118 2.98 -11.50 -1.05
C GLU A 118 1.81 -11.05 -0.19
N ASP A 119 0.67 -10.77 -0.83
CA ASP A 119 -0.53 -10.39 -0.10
C ASP A 119 -1.01 -11.61 0.71
N SER A 120 -0.89 -11.52 2.04
CA SER A 120 -1.38 -12.52 2.98
C SER A 120 -2.80 -12.13 3.39
N SER A 121 -3.72 -12.17 2.44
CA SER A 121 -5.14 -12.35 2.75
C SER A 121 -5.37 -13.81 3.15
N GLN A 122 -4.80 -14.23 4.28
CA GLN A 122 -5.23 -15.42 4.99
C GLN A 122 -6.39 -15.02 5.92
N GLU A 123 -7.58 -15.47 5.53
CA GLU A 123 -8.63 -16.00 6.39
C GLU A 123 -8.88 -15.24 7.71
N ALA A 124 -9.78 -14.28 7.67
CA ALA A 124 -10.75 -14.15 8.73
C ALA A 124 -12.03 -14.89 8.28
N GLU A 125 -11.93 -16.22 8.16
CA GLU A 125 -13.11 -17.07 8.09
C GLU A 125 -13.79 -17.10 9.48
N ASN A 126 -15.08 -16.75 9.47
CA ASN A 126 -16.14 -17.25 10.34
C ASN A 126 -15.90 -17.29 11.86
N ASP A 127 -16.39 -16.26 12.56
CA ASP A 127 -16.94 -16.43 13.91
C ASP A 127 -18.47 -16.38 13.84
N GLU A 128 -19.06 -17.32 13.10
CA GLU A 128 -20.47 -17.69 13.31
C GLU A 128 -20.54 -18.57 14.56
N ARG A 129 -20.69 -17.93 15.73
CA ARG A 129 -21.25 -18.61 16.92
C ARG A 129 -22.71 -18.23 17.06
N SER A 130 -23.54 -18.86 16.25
CA SER A 130 -24.89 -19.24 16.69
C SER A 130 -24.76 -20.59 17.36
N ASP A 131 -25.07 -20.67 18.65
CA ASP A 131 -25.90 -21.74 19.20
C ASP A 131 -26.27 -21.43 20.66
N SER A 132 -27.57 -21.25 20.82
CA SER A 132 -28.36 -21.31 22.04
C SER A 132 -28.29 -22.70 22.69
N ASP A 133 -28.24 -22.76 24.02
CA ASP A 133 -29.20 -23.47 24.90
C ASP A 133 -28.62 -23.81 26.27
N GLY A 134 -29.41 -23.54 27.32
CA GLY A 134 -29.26 -24.18 28.63
C GLY A 134 -29.44 -23.24 29.83
N PRO A 135 -30.56 -23.31 30.58
CA PRO A 135 -30.71 -22.63 31.86
C PRO A 135 -29.96 -23.43 32.94
N GLN A 136 -29.16 -22.76 33.77
CA GLN A 136 -28.69 -23.33 35.03
C GLN A 136 -29.47 -22.72 36.18
N ASP A 137 -30.43 -23.51 36.63
CA ASP A 137 -31.10 -23.45 37.92
C ASP A 137 -30.12 -23.96 38.98
N GLU A 138 -29.65 -23.10 39.89
CA GLU A 138 -29.13 -23.50 41.19
C GLU A 138 -29.51 -22.44 42.24
N SER A 139 -30.54 -22.78 43.00
CA SER A 139 -30.79 -22.31 44.35
C SER A 139 -29.59 -22.56 45.26
N TYR A 140 -29.22 -21.61 46.12
CA TYR A 140 -29.20 -21.77 47.59
C TYR A 140 -28.81 -20.45 48.27
N ASP A 141 -29.51 -20.19 49.37
CA ASP A 141 -29.41 -19.07 50.30
C ASP A 141 -28.01 -18.87 50.92
N GLU A 142 -27.65 -17.61 51.20
CA GLU A 142 -26.98 -17.26 52.46
C GLU A 142 -27.40 -15.85 52.94
N ASP A 143 -27.68 -15.82 54.24
CA ASP A 143 -28.11 -14.73 55.10
C ASP A 143 -27.28 -13.43 55.01
N VAL A 144 -27.96 -12.28 55.07
CA VAL A 144 -27.40 -11.08 55.71
C VAL A 144 -28.42 -10.48 56.68
N SER A 145 -28.15 -10.82 57.93
CA SER A 145 -28.61 -10.34 59.23
C SER A 145 -29.10 -8.88 59.38
N SER A 146 -30.17 -8.78 60.18
CA SER A 146 -30.48 -7.81 61.28
C SER A 146 -30.68 -6.32 60.97
#